data_AF-A0A3N5QAM6-F1
#
_entry.id   AF-A0A3N5QAM6-F1
#
_cell.length_a   1.000
_cell.length_b   1.000
_cell.length_c   1.000
_cell.angle_alpha   90.00
_cell.angle_beta   90.00
_cell.angle_gamma   90.00
#
_symmetry.space_group_name_H-M   'P 1'
#
loop_
_entity.id
_entity.type
_entity.pdbx_description
1 polymer ?
#
loop_
_entity_poly.entity_id
_entity_poly.type
_entity_poly.pdbx_seq_one_letter_code
_entity_poly.pdbx_strand_id
1 'polypeptide(L)'
;EEVNRQGLRDKINLKKMIFGSERSSDAMRRRIKELLNLEDMFDIPGMTELYGPGTGLDCAYHQGIHYWADYYILEILNPETLKPVAEGEIGEMVVTTLKKEAAPLIRYRTRDLTRLIPGQCPCGSILPRHDRLLGRSDDMIIFRAVNIYPGQIDHILSGIKKIGSEYQIILERKEDGRDYMTVKVERQQGIGQDQNAALSQIIADEIKKQIMVSAGTVEIVDYGSLPRSERKSKRVFDRRA
;
A
#
# COMPACT_ATOMS: atom_id res chain seq x y z
N GLU A 1 5.96 -2.96 17.48
CA GLU A 1 5.88 -4.19 18.31
C GLU A 1 6.98 -4.21 19.36
N GLU A 2 8.23 -3.97 18.98
CA GLU A 2 9.37 -3.94 19.90
C GLU A 2 9.24 -2.96 21.08
N VAL A 3 8.73 -1.75 20.82
CA VAL A 3 8.45 -0.75 21.86
C VAL A 3 7.55 -1.30 22.98
N ASN A 4 6.54 -2.09 22.62
CA ASN A 4 5.69 -2.75 23.61
C ASN A 4 6.41 -3.91 24.29
N ARG A 5 7.13 -4.74 23.53
CA ARG A 5 7.88 -5.88 24.07
C ARG A 5 8.89 -5.44 25.14
N GLN A 6 9.55 -4.31 24.92
CA GLN A 6 10.53 -3.74 25.85
C GLN A 6 9.92 -2.81 26.92
N GLY A 7 8.60 -2.58 26.91
CA GLY A 7 7.95 -1.65 27.84
C GLY A 7 8.49 -0.21 27.73
N LEU A 8 8.79 0.24 26.50
CA LEU A 8 9.36 1.55 26.22
C LEU A 8 8.32 2.64 25.95
N ARG A 9 7.04 2.28 25.79
CA ARG A 9 5.99 3.23 25.37
C ARG A 9 5.96 4.50 26.23
N ASP A 10 5.97 4.36 27.54
CA ASP A 10 5.92 5.50 28.48
C ASP A 10 7.31 6.14 28.72
N LYS A 11 8.36 5.56 28.12
CA LYS A 11 9.75 6.03 28.22
C LYS A 11 10.19 6.84 26.99
N ILE A 12 9.35 6.91 25.95
CA ILE A 12 9.60 7.68 24.74
C ILE A 12 8.57 8.80 24.60
N ASN A 13 9.00 9.98 24.18
CA ASN A 13 8.12 11.14 23.95
C ASN A 13 7.90 11.38 22.45
N LEU A 14 7.62 10.31 21.71
CA LEU A 14 7.42 10.36 20.26
C LEU A 14 5.99 10.83 19.96
N LYS A 15 5.84 11.98 19.32
CA LYS A 15 4.53 12.59 19.03
C LYS A 15 4.06 12.42 17.60
N LYS A 16 4.99 12.58 16.65
CA LYS A 16 4.71 12.59 15.21
C LYS A 16 5.73 11.71 14.49
N MET A 17 5.30 11.10 13.41
CA MET A 17 6.15 10.28 12.56
C MET A 17 5.97 10.69 11.11
N ILE A 18 7.08 10.99 10.43
CA ILE A 18 7.11 11.08 8.96
C ILE A 18 7.72 9.77 8.48
N PHE A 19 7.06 9.11 7.54
CA PHE A 19 7.48 7.79 7.10
C PHE A 19 7.21 7.59 5.61
N GLY A 20 8.00 6.75 4.99
CA GLY A 20 7.94 6.48 3.56
C GLY A 20 8.63 5.16 3.26
N SER A 21 9.12 5.01 2.02
CA SER A 21 9.86 3.83 1.52
C SER A 21 9.07 2.53 1.45
N GLU A 22 7.95 2.40 2.16
CA GLU A 22 7.07 1.23 2.13
C GLU A 22 5.60 1.60 2.05
N ARG A 23 4.82 0.72 1.41
CA ARG A 23 3.37 0.80 1.42
C ARG A 23 2.89 0.55 2.85
N SER A 24 1.99 1.40 3.31
CA SER A 24 1.36 1.29 4.63
C SER A 24 -0.15 1.33 4.50
N SER A 25 -0.76 0.23 4.89
CA SER A 25 -2.20 0.08 4.96
C SER A 25 -2.79 0.98 6.03
N ASP A 26 -4.07 1.33 5.94
CA ASP A 26 -4.73 2.09 7.02
C ASP A 26 -4.72 1.31 8.33
N ALA A 27 -4.83 -0.02 8.26
CA ALA A 27 -4.71 -0.89 9.43
C ALA A 27 -3.30 -0.80 10.06
N MET A 28 -2.25 -0.84 9.25
CA MET A 28 -0.87 -0.67 9.70
C MET A 28 -0.67 0.70 10.33
N ARG A 29 -1.13 1.78 9.69
CA ARG A 29 -1.03 3.14 10.23
C ARG A 29 -1.73 3.27 11.57
N ARG A 30 -2.98 2.81 11.68
CA ARG A 30 -3.72 2.79 12.96
C ARG A 30 -2.94 2.03 14.03
N ARG A 31 -2.42 0.85 13.69
CA ARG A 31 -1.63 0.04 14.61
C ARG A 31 -0.35 0.74 15.06
N ILE A 32 0.38 1.38 14.16
CA ILE A 32 1.59 2.14 14.51
C ILE A 32 1.24 3.32 15.42
N LYS A 33 0.20 4.11 15.09
CA LYS A 33 -0.28 5.21 15.95
C LYS A 33 -0.61 4.73 17.36
N GLU A 34 -1.36 3.64 17.47
CA GLU A 34 -1.76 3.06 18.77
C GLU A 34 -0.58 2.53 19.57
N LEU A 35 0.34 1.81 18.93
CA LEU A 35 1.51 1.22 19.58
C LEU A 35 2.49 2.28 20.10
N LEU A 36 2.67 3.35 19.33
CA LEU A 36 3.64 4.40 19.63
C LEU A 36 3.01 5.64 20.29
N ASN A 37 1.69 5.64 20.51
CA ASN A 37 0.94 6.76 21.05
C ASN A 37 1.11 8.07 20.24
N LEU A 38 1.14 7.95 18.91
CA LEU A 38 1.37 9.09 18.03
C LEU A 38 0.13 9.97 17.92
N GLU A 39 0.33 11.28 18.08
CA GLU A 39 -0.64 12.30 17.69
C GLU A 39 -0.87 12.22 16.18
N ASP A 40 0.22 12.09 15.40
CA ASP A 40 0.14 12.18 13.95
C ASP A 40 1.16 11.35 13.15
N MET A 41 0.80 11.02 11.90
CA MET A 41 1.62 10.24 10.97
C MET A 41 1.50 10.75 9.53
N PHE A 42 2.62 11.14 8.92
CA PHE A 42 2.68 11.73 7.59
C PHE A 42 3.41 10.82 6.59
N ASP A 43 2.84 10.69 5.40
CA ASP A 43 3.46 9.98 4.28
C ASP A 43 4.45 10.89 3.53
N ILE A 44 5.66 10.38 3.27
CA ILE A 44 6.67 11.04 2.43
C ILE A 44 7.10 10.08 1.31
N PRO A 45 6.49 10.17 0.11
CA PRO A 45 6.97 9.38 -1.02
C PRO A 45 8.35 9.85 -1.49
N GLY A 46 9.05 8.94 -2.15
CA GLY A 46 10.38 9.22 -2.68
C GLY A 46 10.90 8.09 -3.53
N MET A 47 11.81 8.44 -4.45
CA MET A 47 12.60 7.49 -5.23
C MET A 47 13.91 8.15 -5.65
N THR A 48 14.96 7.35 -5.77
CA THR A 48 16.32 7.80 -6.11
C THR A 48 16.34 8.63 -7.40
N GLU A 49 15.54 8.23 -8.39
CA GLU A 49 15.37 8.89 -9.67
C GLU A 49 14.83 10.32 -9.53
N LEU A 50 14.06 10.61 -8.48
CA LEU A 50 13.39 11.89 -8.21
C LEU A 50 13.94 12.59 -6.96
N TYR A 51 15.27 12.60 -6.80
CA TYR A 51 16.02 13.24 -5.69
C TYR A 51 15.99 12.50 -4.35
N GLY A 52 15.40 11.30 -4.29
CA GLY A 52 15.30 10.51 -3.06
C GLY A 52 13.99 10.78 -2.31
N PRO A 53 14.02 10.98 -0.98
CA PRO A 53 12.81 11.24 -0.20
C PRO A 53 12.22 12.62 -0.52
N GLY A 54 10.91 12.74 -0.42
CA GLY A 54 10.23 14.03 -0.51
C GLY A 54 9.91 14.45 -1.93
N THR A 55 9.37 13.54 -2.76
CA THR A 55 8.69 13.94 -4.01
C THR A 55 7.36 14.64 -3.73
N GLY A 56 6.86 14.48 -2.51
CA GLY A 56 5.75 15.21 -1.92
C GLY A 56 5.69 14.95 -0.41
N LEU A 57 4.69 15.52 0.26
CA LEU A 57 4.44 15.30 1.68
C LEU A 57 2.94 15.35 1.99
N ASP A 58 2.49 14.40 2.82
CA ASP A 58 1.16 14.43 3.42
C ASP A 58 1.01 15.59 4.41
N CYS A 59 -0.19 16.16 4.51
CA CYS A 59 -0.47 17.24 5.46
C CYS A 59 -1.34 16.75 6.62
N ALA A 60 -1.59 17.61 7.61
CA ALA A 60 -2.38 17.26 8.81
C ALA A 60 -3.86 16.91 8.52
N TYR A 61 -4.33 17.09 7.28
CA TYR A 61 -5.67 16.67 6.87
C TYR A 61 -5.71 15.26 6.28
N HIS A 62 -4.57 14.66 5.94
CA HIS A 62 -4.47 13.31 5.38
C HIS A 62 -5.36 13.03 4.16
N GLN A 63 -5.59 14.06 3.34
CA GLN A 63 -6.42 14.00 2.13
C GLN A 63 -5.55 13.96 0.86
N GLY A 64 -4.49 13.15 0.87
CA GLY A 64 -3.54 13.03 -0.23
C GLY A 64 -2.19 13.70 0.04
N ILE A 65 -1.25 13.40 -0.84
CA ILE A 65 0.13 13.87 -0.76
C ILE A 65 0.28 15.08 -1.65
N HIS A 66 0.68 16.22 -1.09
CA HIS A 66 1.04 17.40 -1.87
C HIS A 66 2.38 17.15 -2.56
N TYR A 67 2.44 17.27 -3.88
CA TYR A 67 3.69 17.14 -4.63
C TYR A 67 4.21 18.50 -5.10
N TRP A 68 5.53 18.59 -5.28
CA TRP A 68 6.20 19.83 -5.66
C TRP A 68 6.04 20.10 -7.16
N ALA A 69 4.88 20.64 -7.55
CA ALA A 69 4.52 20.90 -8.96
C ALA A 69 5.43 21.93 -9.66
N ASP A 70 6.21 22.67 -8.89
CA ASP A 70 7.30 23.54 -9.33
C ASP A 70 8.60 22.77 -9.67
N TYR A 71 8.75 21.54 -9.19
CA TYR A 71 9.87 20.63 -9.46
C TYR A 71 9.51 19.51 -10.45
N TYR A 72 8.21 19.18 -10.59
CA TYR A 72 7.76 18.06 -11.39
C TYR A 72 6.52 18.39 -12.22
N ILE A 73 6.49 17.90 -13.46
CA ILE A 73 5.23 17.65 -14.17
C ILE A 73 4.84 16.20 -13.88
N LEU A 74 3.64 16.00 -13.33
CA LEU A 74 3.11 14.69 -12.96
C LEU A 74 1.90 14.37 -13.85
N GLU A 75 1.95 13.22 -14.52
CA GLU A 75 0.87 12.68 -15.34
C GLU A 75 0.39 11.35 -14.76
N ILE A 76 -0.90 11.05 -14.87
CA ILE A 76 -1.46 9.73 -14.55
C ILE A 76 -1.92 9.08 -15.85
N LEU A 77 -1.25 8.01 -16.25
CA LEU A 77 -1.49 7.34 -17.53
C LEU A 77 -1.99 5.92 -17.34
N ASN A 78 -2.79 5.42 -18.27
CA ASN A 78 -3.07 3.99 -18.35
C ASN A 78 -1.75 3.25 -18.68
N PRO A 79 -1.34 2.24 -17.89
CA PRO A 79 -0.03 1.59 -18.02
C PRO A 79 0.17 0.82 -19.33
N GLU A 80 -0.91 0.41 -20.00
CA GLU A 80 -0.90 -0.31 -21.27
C GLU A 80 -0.93 0.63 -22.46
N THR A 81 -1.90 1.56 -22.49
CA THR A 81 -2.12 2.45 -23.64
C THR A 81 -1.25 3.70 -23.62
N LEU A 82 -0.68 4.05 -22.45
CA LEU A 82 0.10 5.27 -22.20
C LEU A 82 -0.65 6.57 -22.51
N LYS A 83 -1.97 6.52 -22.49
CA LYS A 83 -2.85 7.69 -22.60
C LYS A 83 -3.29 8.17 -21.21
N PRO A 84 -3.55 9.47 -21.01
CA PRO A 84 -4.09 9.98 -19.75
C PRO A 84 -5.36 9.24 -19.34
N VAL A 85 -5.49 8.93 -18.05
CA VAL A 85 -6.74 8.44 -17.48
C VAL A 85 -7.70 9.62 -17.23
N ALA A 86 -8.98 9.32 -16.97
CA ALA A 86 -9.93 10.35 -16.55
C ALA A 86 -9.56 10.93 -15.18
N GLU A 87 -10.02 12.14 -14.88
CA GLU A 87 -9.75 12.79 -13.60
C GLU A 87 -10.23 11.94 -12.43
N GLY A 88 -9.36 11.73 -11.43
CA GLY A 88 -9.66 10.89 -10.26
C GLY A 88 -9.55 9.39 -10.47
N GLU A 89 -9.31 8.91 -11.70
CA GLU A 89 -9.07 7.49 -11.98
C GLU A 89 -7.64 7.07 -11.64
N ILE A 90 -7.48 5.80 -11.29
CA ILE A 90 -6.18 5.21 -10.97
C ILE A 90 -5.40 4.94 -12.27
N GLY A 91 -4.12 5.28 -12.27
CA GLY A 91 -3.18 4.94 -13.33
C GLY A 91 -1.73 4.96 -12.85
N GLU A 92 -0.80 4.79 -13.78
CA GLU A 92 0.62 4.86 -13.53
C GLU A 92 1.11 6.31 -13.50
N MET A 93 1.84 6.66 -12.44
CA MET A 93 2.48 7.95 -12.30
C MET A 93 3.66 8.06 -13.26
N VAL A 94 3.62 9.09 -14.10
CA VAL A 94 4.70 9.46 -15.02
C VAL A 94 5.19 10.85 -14.67
N VAL A 95 6.51 11.01 -14.55
CA VAL A 95 7.11 12.24 -14.02
C VAL A 95 8.13 12.83 -14.98
N THR A 96 8.06 14.15 -15.17
CA THR A 96 9.11 14.95 -15.82
C THR A 96 9.73 15.90 -14.79
N THR A 97 11.05 15.87 -14.62
CA THR A 97 11.74 16.77 -13.68
C THR A 97 12.02 18.13 -14.31
N LEU A 98 11.66 19.21 -13.62
CA LEU A 98 11.80 20.58 -14.13
C LEU A 98 13.11 21.28 -13.73
N LYS A 99 13.75 20.80 -12.64
CA LYS A 99 14.93 21.45 -12.03
C LYS A 99 16.17 20.55 -11.95
N LYS A 100 16.11 19.34 -12.51
CA LYS A 100 17.19 18.35 -12.39
C LYS A 100 18.16 18.51 -13.55
N GLU A 101 19.34 19.08 -13.29
CA GLU A 101 20.29 19.43 -14.36
C GLU A 101 21.19 18.25 -14.77
N ALA A 102 21.74 17.51 -13.81
CA ALA A 102 22.71 16.45 -14.11
C ALA A 102 22.11 15.22 -14.81
N ALA A 103 20.85 14.90 -14.47
CA ALA A 103 20.14 13.74 -15.01
C ALA A 103 18.64 14.04 -15.10
N PRO A 104 18.21 14.92 -16.03
CA PRO A 104 16.80 15.23 -16.24
C PRO A 104 16.04 13.99 -16.71
N LEU A 105 14.84 13.83 -16.19
CA LEU A 105 13.92 12.78 -16.58
C LEU A 105 12.77 13.40 -17.35
N ILE A 106 12.47 12.86 -18.53
CA ILE A 106 11.36 13.27 -19.38
C ILE A 106 10.40 12.11 -19.48
N ARG A 107 9.17 12.32 -19.01
CA ARG A 107 8.09 11.32 -18.95
C ARG A 107 8.58 9.96 -18.43
N TYR A 108 9.31 9.98 -17.33
CA TYR A 108 9.82 8.78 -16.67
C TYR A 108 8.67 8.00 -16.03
N ARG A 109 8.56 6.73 -16.41
CA ARG A 109 7.58 5.77 -15.91
C ARG A 109 8.03 5.25 -14.55
N THR A 110 7.46 5.79 -13.49
CA THR A 110 7.78 5.38 -12.10
C THR A 110 7.33 3.96 -11.79
N ARG A 111 6.35 3.47 -12.56
CA ARG A 111 5.56 2.26 -12.29
C ARG A 111 4.66 2.38 -11.06
N ASP A 112 4.68 3.45 -10.29
CA ASP A 112 3.79 3.58 -9.14
C ASP A 112 2.35 3.87 -9.58
N LEU A 113 1.39 3.20 -8.94
CA LEU A 113 -0.04 3.37 -9.18
C LEU A 113 -0.66 4.33 -8.18
N THR A 114 -1.29 5.38 -8.68
CA THR A 114 -2.02 6.38 -7.89
C THR A 114 -3.05 7.09 -8.77
N ARG A 115 -3.71 8.12 -8.23
CA ARG A 115 -4.59 9.04 -8.93
C ARG A 115 -4.33 10.47 -8.47
N LEU A 116 -4.69 11.44 -9.30
CA LEU A 116 -4.77 12.83 -8.86
C LEU A 116 -6.01 13.02 -7.97
N ILE A 117 -5.87 13.82 -6.91
CA ILE A 117 -6.99 14.20 -6.04
C ILE A 117 -7.44 15.60 -6.45
N PRO A 118 -8.66 15.76 -7.00
CA PRO A 118 -9.15 17.04 -7.44
C PRO A 118 -9.49 17.96 -6.26
N GLY A 119 -9.57 19.26 -6.54
CA GLY A 119 -10.00 20.28 -5.58
C GLY A 119 -8.91 20.71 -4.59
N GLN A 120 -9.25 21.74 -3.82
CA GLN A 120 -8.34 22.39 -2.87
C GLN A 120 -8.25 21.60 -1.56
N CYS A 121 -7.07 21.62 -0.94
CA CYS A 121 -6.88 21.03 0.38
C CYS A 121 -7.29 22.04 1.47
N PRO A 122 -7.99 21.62 2.54
CA PRO A 122 -8.31 22.50 3.67
C PRO A 122 -7.09 23.08 4.40
N CYS A 123 -5.88 22.57 4.14
CA CYS A 123 -4.64 23.14 4.68
C CYS A 123 -4.26 24.50 4.05
N GLY A 124 -4.91 24.90 2.96
CA GLY A 124 -4.62 26.14 2.23
C GLY A 124 -3.43 26.06 1.29
N SER A 125 -2.75 24.91 1.20
CA SER A 125 -1.70 24.69 0.20
C SER A 125 -2.28 24.74 -1.21
N ILE A 126 -1.63 25.51 -2.09
CA ILE A 126 -1.94 25.60 -3.51
C ILE A 126 -1.41 24.40 -4.31
N LEU A 127 -0.53 23.60 -3.70
CA LEU A 127 0.11 22.50 -4.40
C LEU A 127 -0.90 21.38 -4.66
N PRO A 128 -0.91 20.82 -5.89
CA PRO A 128 -1.78 19.70 -6.24
C PRO A 128 -1.46 18.45 -5.42
N ARG A 129 -2.41 17.52 -5.40
CA ARG A 129 -2.33 16.29 -4.61
C ARG A 129 -2.47 15.06 -5.48
N HIS A 130 -1.73 14.01 -5.13
CA HIS A 130 -2.04 12.65 -5.57
C HIS A 130 -2.42 11.80 -4.36
N ASP A 131 -3.13 10.69 -4.61
CA ASP A 131 -3.48 9.72 -3.57
C ASP A 131 -2.24 8.91 -3.16
N ARG A 132 -2.37 8.11 -2.11
CA ARG A 132 -1.29 7.20 -1.68
C ARG A 132 -0.93 6.23 -2.81
N LEU A 133 0.33 5.80 -2.82
CA LEU A 133 0.81 4.84 -3.80
C LEU A 133 0.21 3.46 -3.48
N LEU A 134 -0.66 2.97 -4.37
CA LEU A 134 -1.37 1.71 -4.18
C LEU A 134 -0.44 0.52 -4.41
N GLY A 135 0.49 0.64 -5.34
CA GLY A 135 1.32 -0.47 -5.77
C GLY A 135 2.22 -0.04 -6.91
N ARG A 136 2.86 -1.01 -7.54
CA ARG A 136 3.54 -0.78 -8.81
C ARG A 136 2.86 -1.56 -9.93
N SER A 137 2.89 -1.02 -11.14
CA SER A 137 2.38 -1.64 -12.36
C SER A 137 3.21 -2.85 -12.79
N ASP A 138 4.48 -2.93 -12.35
CA ASP A 138 5.37 -4.08 -12.55
C ASP A 138 5.30 -5.13 -11.41
N ASP A 139 4.71 -4.78 -10.25
CA ASP A 139 4.38 -5.73 -9.16
C ASP A 139 3.07 -6.51 -9.46
N MET A 140 2.49 -6.35 -10.66
CA MET A 140 1.22 -6.96 -11.05
C MET A 140 1.32 -8.48 -11.10
N ILE A 141 0.33 -9.15 -10.50
CA ILE A 141 0.15 -10.59 -10.58
C ILE A 141 -0.97 -10.87 -11.56
N ILE A 142 -0.75 -11.77 -12.51
CA ILE A 142 -1.83 -12.35 -13.31
C ILE A 142 -2.30 -13.62 -12.62
N PHE A 143 -3.56 -13.68 -12.19
CA PHE A 143 -4.17 -14.89 -11.62
C PHE A 143 -5.48 -15.18 -12.31
N ARG A 144 -5.58 -16.34 -12.99
CA ARG A 144 -6.76 -16.75 -13.77
C ARG A 144 -7.27 -15.67 -14.73
N ALA A 145 -6.34 -15.09 -15.51
CA ALA A 145 -6.59 -14.00 -16.47
C ALA A 145 -7.07 -12.66 -15.86
N VAL A 146 -7.03 -12.51 -14.54
CA VAL A 146 -7.28 -11.24 -13.85
C VAL A 146 -5.96 -10.61 -13.42
N ASN A 147 -5.80 -9.34 -13.74
CA ASN A 147 -4.68 -8.51 -13.28
C ASN A 147 -4.95 -8.07 -11.84
N ILE A 148 -4.09 -8.51 -10.91
CA ILE A 148 -4.19 -8.22 -9.48
C ILE A 148 -2.98 -7.42 -9.07
N TYR A 149 -3.22 -6.22 -8.53
CA TYR A 149 -2.17 -5.45 -7.87
C TYR A 149 -2.18 -5.79 -6.37
N PRO A 150 -1.04 -6.15 -5.76
CA PRO A 150 -0.98 -6.49 -4.33
C PRO A 150 -1.56 -5.42 -3.39
N GLY A 151 -1.54 -4.16 -3.81
CA GLY A 151 -2.18 -3.03 -3.13
C GLY A 151 -3.70 -3.08 -3.04
N GLN A 152 -4.38 -3.70 -4.01
CA GLN A 152 -5.84 -3.86 -3.95
C GLN A 152 -6.23 -4.78 -2.81
N ILE A 153 -5.47 -5.87 -2.60
CA ILE A 153 -5.65 -6.77 -1.47
C ILE A 153 -5.43 -6.02 -0.16
N ASP A 154 -4.39 -5.19 -0.06
CA ASP A 154 -4.13 -4.36 1.13
C ASP A 154 -5.28 -3.40 1.44
N HIS A 155 -5.82 -2.74 0.42
CA HIS A 155 -6.96 -1.84 0.53
C HIS A 155 -8.22 -2.56 1.03
N ILE A 156 -8.52 -3.73 0.48
CA ILE A 156 -9.64 -4.59 0.90
C ILE A 156 -9.49 -4.98 2.37
N LEU A 157 -8.31 -5.51 2.74
CA LEU A 157 -8.04 -5.94 4.12
C LEU A 157 -8.13 -4.77 5.11
N SER A 158 -7.70 -3.57 4.71
CA SER A 158 -7.77 -2.37 5.56
C SER A 158 -9.19 -2.00 6.02
N GLY A 159 -10.21 -2.43 5.27
CA GLY A 159 -11.63 -2.24 5.59
C GLY A 159 -12.22 -3.29 6.55
N ILE A 160 -11.50 -4.38 6.83
CA ILE A 160 -12.01 -5.52 7.61
C ILE A 160 -11.56 -5.37 9.08
N LYS A 161 -12.49 -5.56 10.02
CA LYS A 161 -12.19 -5.51 11.46
C LYS A 161 -11.66 -6.85 11.97
N LYS A 162 -10.99 -6.83 13.14
CA LYS A 162 -10.47 -8.01 13.87
C LYS A 162 -9.33 -8.79 13.19
N ILE A 163 -8.77 -8.23 12.12
CA ILE A 163 -7.55 -8.73 11.49
C ILE A 163 -6.36 -7.82 11.80
N GLY A 164 -5.16 -8.39 11.76
CA GLY A 164 -3.90 -7.67 11.89
C GLY A 164 -3.53 -6.91 10.61
N SER A 165 -2.39 -6.23 10.64
CA SER A 165 -1.88 -5.45 9.50
C SER A 165 -1.05 -6.26 8.52
N GLU A 166 -0.71 -7.51 8.86
CA GLU A 166 0.22 -8.33 8.09
C GLU A 166 -0.49 -9.43 7.32
N TYR A 167 -0.09 -9.58 6.06
CA TYR A 167 -0.64 -10.56 5.15
C TYR A 167 0.39 -11.00 4.11
N GLN A 168 0.17 -12.17 3.52
CA GLN A 168 0.95 -12.69 2.40
C GLN A 168 0.02 -13.27 1.32
N ILE A 169 0.39 -13.07 0.07
CA ILE A 169 -0.21 -13.69 -1.11
C ILE A 169 0.75 -14.76 -1.59
N ILE A 170 0.30 -16.00 -1.62
CA ILE A 170 1.06 -17.15 -2.09
C ILE A 170 0.36 -17.67 -3.33
N LEU A 171 1.09 -17.76 -4.44
CA LEU A 171 0.60 -18.29 -5.71
C LEU A 171 1.32 -19.59 -5.99
N GLU A 172 0.55 -20.64 -6.23
CA GLU A 172 1.09 -21.98 -6.45
C GLU A 172 0.39 -22.61 -7.64
N ARG A 173 1.13 -23.38 -8.43
CA ARG A 173 0.56 -24.27 -9.45
C ARG A 173 0.61 -25.68 -8.90
N LYS A 174 -0.56 -26.30 -8.74
CA LYS A 174 -0.64 -27.68 -8.22
C LYS A 174 -0.51 -28.68 -9.37
N GLU A 175 -0.38 -29.95 -9.03
CA GLU A 175 -0.24 -31.08 -9.97
C GLU A 175 -1.38 -31.17 -10.99
N ASP A 176 -2.56 -30.65 -10.65
CA ASP A 176 -3.72 -30.57 -11.55
C ASP A 176 -3.61 -29.47 -12.62
N GLY A 177 -2.47 -28.77 -12.69
CA GLY A 177 -2.17 -27.72 -13.66
C GLY A 177 -2.89 -26.40 -13.38
N ARG A 178 -3.66 -26.28 -12.29
CA ARG A 178 -4.40 -25.06 -11.96
C ARG A 178 -3.59 -24.14 -11.05
N ASP A 179 -3.81 -22.84 -11.24
CA ASP A 179 -3.29 -21.81 -10.34
C ASP A 179 -4.19 -21.68 -9.10
N TYR A 180 -3.53 -21.65 -7.94
CA TYR A 180 -4.12 -21.42 -6.63
C TYR A 180 -3.53 -20.16 -6.00
N MET A 181 -4.39 -19.36 -5.39
CA MET A 181 -4.01 -18.19 -4.61
C MET A 181 -4.41 -18.44 -3.16
N THR A 182 -3.42 -18.41 -2.27
CA THR A 182 -3.62 -18.44 -0.82
C THR A 182 -3.31 -17.06 -0.26
N VAL A 183 -4.26 -16.47 0.47
CA VAL A 183 -4.05 -15.22 1.19
C VAL A 183 -3.96 -15.56 2.68
N LYS A 184 -2.76 -15.43 3.26
CA LYS A 184 -2.55 -15.56 4.70
C LYS A 184 -2.73 -14.20 5.34
N VAL A 185 -3.52 -14.11 6.41
CA VAL A 185 -3.78 -12.86 7.13
C VAL A 185 -3.65 -13.11 8.63
N GLU A 186 -2.88 -12.29 9.33
CA GLU A 186 -2.82 -12.38 10.80
C GLU A 186 -4.17 -11.99 11.41
N ARG A 187 -4.63 -12.71 12.42
CA ARG A 187 -5.72 -12.24 13.30
C ARG A 187 -5.20 -11.13 14.20
N GLN A 188 -6.09 -10.21 14.59
CA GLN A 188 -5.75 -9.20 15.58
C GLN A 188 -5.38 -9.86 16.92
N GLN A 189 -4.43 -9.26 17.64
CA GLN A 189 -4.03 -9.72 18.97
C GLN A 189 -5.24 -9.82 19.92
N GLY A 190 -5.39 -10.96 20.59
CA GLY A 190 -6.49 -11.22 21.53
C GLY A 190 -7.77 -11.77 20.89
N ILE A 191 -7.83 -11.92 19.57
CA ILE A 191 -8.96 -12.60 18.89
C ILE A 191 -8.75 -14.12 18.93
N GLY A 192 -9.75 -14.85 19.42
CA GLY A 192 -9.74 -16.33 19.53
C GLY A 192 -9.79 -17.04 18.17
N GLN A 193 -9.36 -18.31 18.15
CA GLN A 193 -9.30 -19.12 16.90
C GLN A 193 -10.70 -19.51 16.39
N ASP A 194 -11.69 -19.48 17.27
CA ASP A 194 -13.11 -19.69 16.97
C ASP A 194 -13.64 -18.74 15.89
N GLN A 195 -13.05 -17.55 15.74
CA GLN A 195 -13.47 -16.56 14.74
C GLN A 195 -12.77 -16.74 13.37
N ASN A 196 -11.78 -17.64 13.26
CA ASN A 196 -10.97 -17.77 12.04
C ASN A 196 -11.81 -18.14 10.82
N ALA A 197 -12.77 -19.06 10.97
CA ALA A 197 -13.63 -19.47 9.86
C ALA A 197 -14.50 -18.32 9.33
N ALA A 198 -15.09 -17.54 10.24
CA ALA A 198 -15.90 -16.38 9.88
C ALA A 198 -15.06 -15.27 9.21
N LEU A 199 -13.86 -14.98 9.74
CA LEU A 199 -12.95 -13.99 9.15
C LEU A 199 -12.44 -14.42 7.77
N SER A 200 -12.09 -15.69 7.61
CA SER A 200 -11.67 -16.27 6.33
C SER A 200 -12.75 -16.08 5.27
N GLN A 201 -14.01 -16.38 5.60
CA GLN A 201 -15.14 -16.23 4.69
C GLN A 201 -15.38 -14.76 4.30
N ILE A 202 -15.38 -13.84 5.28
CA ILE A 202 -15.55 -12.39 5.02
C ILE A 202 -14.47 -11.87 4.06
N ILE A 203 -13.21 -12.21 4.31
CA ILE A 203 -12.09 -11.79 3.46
C ILE A 203 -12.23 -12.38 2.06
N ALA A 204 -12.57 -13.67 1.94
CA ALA A 204 -12.73 -14.33 0.65
C ALA A 204 -13.84 -13.67 -0.18
N ASP A 205 -14.97 -13.32 0.45
CA ASP A 205 -16.10 -12.67 -0.19
C ASP A 205 -15.76 -11.25 -0.66
N GLU A 206 -15.07 -10.45 0.16
CA GLU A 206 -14.68 -9.09 -0.21
C GLU A 206 -13.62 -9.07 -1.32
N ILE A 207 -12.66 -10.01 -1.29
CA ILE A 207 -11.70 -10.21 -2.39
C ILE A 207 -12.43 -10.55 -3.68
N LYS A 208 -13.35 -11.54 -3.65
CA LYS A 208 -14.11 -11.96 -4.83
C LYS A 208 -14.95 -10.81 -5.38
N LYS A 209 -15.57 -10.02 -4.52
CA LYS A 209 -16.43 -8.89 -4.88
C LYS A 209 -15.65 -7.75 -5.55
N GLN A 210 -14.48 -7.39 -5.01
CA GLN A 210 -13.74 -6.23 -5.51
C GLN A 210 -12.73 -6.57 -6.62
N ILE A 211 -12.16 -7.78 -6.61
CA ILE A 211 -11.15 -8.21 -7.59
C ILE A 211 -11.77 -9.11 -8.67
N MET A 212 -13.02 -9.52 -8.52
CA MET A 212 -13.74 -10.38 -9.47
C MET A 212 -13.12 -11.79 -9.63
N VAL A 213 -12.26 -12.20 -8.70
CA VAL A 213 -11.64 -13.51 -8.64
C VAL A 213 -11.58 -14.01 -7.20
N SER A 214 -11.90 -15.29 -7.00
CA SER A 214 -11.81 -15.89 -5.66
C SER A 214 -10.36 -16.04 -5.24
N ALA A 215 -10.02 -15.58 -4.04
CA ALA A 215 -8.91 -16.18 -3.30
C ALA A 215 -9.25 -17.68 -3.16
N GLY A 216 -8.37 -18.55 -3.64
CA GLY A 216 -8.62 -20.00 -3.58
C GLY A 216 -8.70 -20.48 -2.13
N THR A 217 -7.81 -19.96 -1.29
CA THR A 217 -7.77 -20.21 0.15
C THR A 217 -7.50 -18.90 0.89
N VAL A 218 -8.21 -18.65 1.99
CA VAL A 218 -7.87 -17.59 2.95
C VAL A 218 -7.55 -18.24 4.29
N GLU A 219 -6.31 -18.09 4.74
CA GLU A 219 -5.81 -18.68 5.98
C GLU A 219 -5.62 -17.61 7.04
N ILE A 220 -6.33 -17.74 8.16
CA ILE A 220 -6.15 -16.85 9.31
C ILE A 220 -5.08 -17.45 10.21
N VAL A 221 -3.99 -16.71 10.38
CA VAL A 221 -2.83 -17.13 11.18
C VAL A 221 -2.72 -16.31 12.47
N ASP A 222 -1.86 -16.73 13.38
CA ASP A 222 -1.68 -16.09 14.68
C ASP A 222 -1.06 -14.69 14.56
N TYR A 223 -1.39 -13.84 15.53
CA TYR A 223 -0.78 -12.51 15.62
C TYR A 223 0.74 -12.63 15.76
N GLY A 224 1.49 -11.96 14.88
CA GLY A 224 2.96 -11.98 14.87
C GLY A 224 3.58 -13.26 14.30
N SER A 225 2.81 -14.18 13.71
CA SER A 225 3.36 -15.40 13.11
C SER A 225 3.99 -15.19 11.73
N LEU A 226 3.61 -14.13 11.00
CA LEU A 226 4.20 -13.82 9.70
C LEU A 226 5.53 -13.06 9.87
N PRO A 227 6.54 -13.36 9.05
CA PRO A 227 7.86 -12.73 9.16
C PRO A 227 7.78 -11.22 8.98
N ARG A 228 8.41 -10.47 9.88
CA ARG A 228 8.66 -9.04 9.71
C ARG A 228 9.95 -8.86 8.92
N SER A 229 9.96 -7.92 7.98
CA SER A 229 11.15 -7.57 7.21
C SER A 229 11.73 -6.25 7.74
N GLU A 230 13.05 -6.17 7.86
CA GLU A 230 13.76 -4.90 8.17
C GLU A 230 13.85 -3.97 6.93
N ARG A 231 13.50 -4.49 5.74
CA ARG A 231 13.40 -3.78 4.46
C ARG A 231 12.00 -3.97 3.86
N LYS A 232 11.80 -3.56 2.59
CA LYS A 232 10.54 -3.70 1.84
C LYS A 232 9.88 -5.07 2.09
N SER A 233 8.72 -5.05 2.75
CA SER A 233 7.98 -6.27 3.10
C SER A 233 7.60 -7.06 1.85
N LYS A 234 8.18 -8.26 1.67
CA LYS A 234 7.81 -9.16 0.57
C LYS A 234 6.46 -9.81 0.88
N ARG A 235 5.39 -9.26 0.30
CA ARG A 235 4.01 -9.76 0.50
C ARG A 235 3.57 -10.79 -0.55
N VAL A 236 4.30 -10.96 -1.65
CA VAL A 236 3.94 -11.87 -2.74
C VAL A 236 4.99 -12.96 -2.89
N PHE A 237 4.54 -14.20 -2.88
CA PHE A 237 5.34 -15.41 -3.10
C PHE A 237 4.77 -16.16 -4.30
N ASP A 238 5.36 -15.95 -5.46
CA ASP A 238 4.98 -16.69 -6.67
C ASP A 238 5.84 -17.97 -6.81
N ARG A 239 5.18 -19.12 -6.73
CA ARG A 239 5.74 -20.47 -6.78
C ARG A 239 5.11 -21.30 -7.90
N ARG A 240 4.58 -20.64 -8.94
CA ARG A 240 3.96 -21.32 -10.10
C ARG A 240 4.97 -21.85 -11.13
N ALA A 241 6.27 -21.70 -10.84
CA ALA A 241 7.38 -22.18 -11.67
C ALA A 241 7.47 -23.71 -11.66
#